data_AF-A0A1L8SYC6-F1
#
_entry.id   AF-A0A1L8SYC6-F1
#
_cell.length_a   1.000
_cell.length_b   1.000
_cell.length_c   1.000
_cell.angle_alpha   90.00
_cell.angle_beta   90.00
_cell.angle_gamma   90.00
#
_symmetry.space_group_name_H-M   'P 1'
#
loop_
_entity.id
_entity.type
_entity.pdbx_description
1 polymer ?
#
loop_
_entity_poly.entity_id
_entity_poly.type
_entity_poly.pdbx_seq_one_letter_code
_entity_poly.pdbx_strand_id
1 'polypeptide(L)'
;MKKQPFTHQQLFGLKKATLEKRILSYYNLSGDSETTIQYLMTLLIRKQLGDDEFELVLSDLVHHLFKERKVTKTLKKFFFYFQEYFPSKEWKYLLIRCFPARQYAQRLIKAFKNRKANQQTTLLEIP
;
A
#
# COMPACT_ATOMS: atom_id res chain seq x y z
N MET A 1 8.81 12.08 -25.95
CA MET A 1 8.61 10.95 -25.01
C MET A 1 9.30 11.27 -23.70
N LYS A 2 8.62 11.18 -22.54
CA LYS A 2 9.31 11.28 -21.24
C LYS A 2 10.24 10.08 -21.12
N LYS A 3 11.55 10.32 -21.05
CA LYS A 3 12.56 9.26 -20.94
C LYS A 3 12.32 8.52 -19.63
N GLN A 4 11.93 7.26 -19.69
CA GLN A 4 11.76 6.47 -18.46
C GLN A 4 13.13 6.32 -17.78
N PRO A 5 13.22 6.59 -16.46
CA PRO A 5 14.50 6.63 -15.75
C PRO A 5 15.18 5.26 -15.64
N PHE A 6 14.44 4.17 -15.81
CA PHE A 6 14.97 2.80 -15.83
C PHE A 6 14.42 2.01 -17.00
N THR A 7 15.25 1.13 -17.57
CA THR A 7 14.80 0.03 -18.42
C THR A 7 14.44 -1.19 -17.56
N HIS A 8 13.65 -2.13 -18.10
CA HIS A 8 13.36 -3.40 -17.43
C HIS A 8 14.64 -4.15 -17.04
N GLN A 9 15.64 -4.20 -17.92
CA GLN A 9 16.94 -4.82 -17.64
C GLN A 9 17.66 -4.15 -16.46
N GLN A 10 17.56 -2.82 -16.34
CA GLN A 10 18.16 -2.12 -15.20
C GLN A 10 17.45 -2.43 -13.89
N LEU A 11 16.11 -2.55 -13.91
CA LEU A 11 15.33 -2.89 -12.71
C LEU A 11 15.63 -4.29 -12.17
N PHE A 12 15.93 -5.25 -13.04
CA PHE A 12 16.22 -6.65 -12.66
C PHE A 12 17.71 -6.99 -12.59
N GLY A 13 18.59 -6.19 -13.20
CA GLY A 13 20.03 -6.48 -13.25
C GLY A 13 20.89 -5.66 -12.29
N LEU A 14 20.43 -4.49 -11.86
CA LEU A 14 21.23 -3.65 -10.95
C LEU A 14 21.16 -4.16 -9.50
N LYS A 15 22.25 -3.89 -8.76
CA LYS A 15 22.36 -4.15 -7.31
C LYS A 15 21.43 -3.24 -6.50
N LYS A 16 20.99 -3.72 -5.33
CA LYS A 16 20.12 -2.99 -4.40
C LYS A 16 20.57 -1.55 -4.16
N ALA A 17 21.79 -1.35 -3.65
CA ALA A 17 22.30 -0.01 -3.30
C ALA A 17 22.23 0.99 -4.47
N THR A 18 22.49 0.53 -5.69
CA THR A 18 22.40 1.37 -6.90
C THR A 18 20.96 1.72 -7.25
N LEU A 19 20.05 0.74 -7.15
CA LEU A 19 18.63 0.96 -7.40
C LEU A 19 18.02 1.91 -6.39
N GLU A 20 18.30 1.72 -5.09
CA GLU A 20 17.81 2.58 -4.02
C GLU A 20 18.22 4.04 -4.25
N LYS A 21 19.52 4.29 -4.48
CA LYS A 21 20.05 5.63 -4.73
C LYS A 21 19.41 6.29 -5.96
N ARG A 22 19.24 5.54 -7.06
CA ARG A 22 18.71 6.09 -8.32
C ARG A 22 17.21 6.34 -8.25
N ILE A 23 16.43 5.44 -7.65
CA ILE A 23 14.98 5.59 -7.49
C ILE A 23 14.70 6.78 -6.57
N LEU A 24 15.42 6.91 -5.46
CA LEU A 24 15.29 8.04 -4.55
C LEU A 24 15.62 9.37 -5.25
N SER A 25 16.74 9.43 -5.99
CA SER A 25 17.12 10.61 -6.76
C SER A 25 16.05 11.00 -7.79
N TYR A 26 15.55 10.02 -8.54
CA TYR A 26 14.47 10.25 -9.51
C TYR A 26 13.21 10.84 -8.83
N TYR A 27 12.80 10.28 -7.70
CA TYR A 27 11.62 10.77 -6.99
C TYR A 27 11.82 12.20 -6.47
N ASN A 28 12.98 12.50 -5.88
CA ASN A 28 13.29 13.83 -5.36
C ASN A 28 13.27 14.90 -6.46
N LEU A 29 13.70 14.55 -7.67
CA LEU A 29 13.71 15.46 -8.82
C LEU A 29 12.33 15.61 -9.48
N SER A 30 11.58 14.52 -9.61
CA SER A 30 10.35 14.50 -10.40
C SER A 30 9.08 14.69 -9.59
N GLY A 31 9.09 14.33 -8.31
CA GLY A 31 7.90 14.20 -7.47
C GLY A 31 6.91 13.12 -7.94
N ASP A 32 7.29 12.27 -8.91
CA ASP A 32 6.40 11.29 -9.54
C ASP A 32 6.17 10.07 -8.64
N SER A 33 5.13 10.16 -7.80
CA SER A 33 4.73 9.06 -6.93
C SER A 33 4.29 7.81 -7.68
N GLU A 34 3.67 7.95 -8.86
CA GLU A 34 3.05 6.81 -9.53
C GLU A 34 4.11 5.87 -10.12
N THR A 35 5.06 6.43 -10.87
CA THR A 35 6.17 5.67 -11.42
C THR A 35 7.09 5.14 -10.32
N THR A 36 7.31 5.91 -9.25
CA THR A 36 8.13 5.46 -8.11
C THR A 36 7.53 4.24 -7.41
N ILE A 37 6.20 4.20 -7.20
CA ILE A 37 5.53 3.02 -6.60
C ILE A 37 5.69 1.79 -7.50
N GLN A 38 5.63 1.95 -8.82
CA GLN A 38 5.82 0.84 -9.74
C GLN A 38 7.23 0.25 -9.62
N TYR A 39 8.27 1.08 -9.48
CA TYR A 39 9.63 0.60 -9.24
C TYR A 39 9.78 -0.12 -7.90
N LEU A 40 9.19 0.42 -6.83
CA LEU A 40 9.19 -0.24 -5.52
C LEU A 40 8.50 -1.62 -5.57
N MET A 41 7.39 -1.72 -6.29
CA MET A 41 6.72 -3.00 -6.54
C MET A 41 7.62 -3.99 -7.29
N THR A 42 8.37 -3.53 -8.29
CA THR A 42 9.32 -4.39 -9.00
C THR A 42 10.39 -4.95 -8.06
N LEU A 43 10.91 -4.14 -7.12
CA LEU A 43 11.88 -4.63 -6.13
C LEU A 43 11.26 -5.67 -5.19
N LEU A 44 9.99 -5.49 -4.79
CA LEU A 44 9.28 -6.50 -3.98
C LEU A 44 9.08 -7.81 -4.73
N ILE A 45 8.73 -7.74 -6.01
CA ILE A 45 8.62 -8.93 -6.85
C ILE A 45 9.98 -9.65 -6.92
N ARG A 46 11.09 -8.91 -7.01
CA ARG A 46 12.44 -9.49 -6.96
C ARG A 46 12.71 -10.21 -5.63
N LYS A 47 12.38 -9.58 -4.49
CA LYS A 47 12.44 -10.25 -3.17
C LYS A 47 11.67 -11.58 -3.19
N GLN A 48 10.42 -11.55 -3.64
CA GLN A 48 9.55 -12.72 -3.68
C GLN A 48 10.05 -13.83 -4.63
N LEU A 49 10.90 -13.51 -5.60
CA LEU A 49 11.55 -14.47 -6.50
C LEU A 49 12.82 -15.10 -5.91
N GLY A 50 13.13 -14.86 -4.62
CA GLY A 50 14.26 -15.45 -3.91
C GLY A 50 15.46 -14.53 -3.73
N ASP A 51 15.30 -13.22 -3.97
CA ASP A 51 16.34 -12.20 -3.80
C ASP A 51 16.17 -11.51 -2.43
N ASP A 52 16.40 -12.25 -1.34
CA ASP A 52 16.17 -11.79 0.04
C ASP A 52 16.94 -10.51 0.41
N GLU A 53 18.01 -10.19 -0.35
CA GLU A 53 18.72 -8.91 -0.25
C GLU A 53 17.77 -7.70 -0.38
N PHE A 54 16.65 -7.86 -1.08
CA PHE A 54 15.64 -6.81 -1.34
C PHE A 54 14.54 -6.73 -0.27
N GLU A 55 14.72 -7.35 0.89
CA GLU A 55 13.83 -7.14 2.01
C GLU A 55 13.80 -5.67 2.47
N LEU A 56 12.58 -5.13 2.64
CA LEU A 56 12.26 -3.81 3.18
C LEU A 56 13.04 -2.64 2.52
N VAL A 57 13.41 -2.80 1.25
CA VAL A 57 14.06 -1.76 0.43
C VAL A 57 13.28 -0.46 0.45
N LEU A 58 14.02 0.66 0.58
CA LEU A 58 13.47 2.02 0.57
C LEU A 58 12.32 2.24 1.57
N SER A 59 12.44 1.68 2.78
CA SER A 59 11.38 1.73 3.80
C SER A 59 10.88 3.15 4.09
N ASP A 60 11.76 4.13 4.30
CA ASP A 60 11.36 5.50 4.60
C ASP A 60 10.56 6.14 3.46
N LEU A 61 10.93 5.86 2.21
CA LEU A 61 10.22 6.35 1.03
C LEU A 61 8.82 5.71 0.92
N VAL A 62 8.72 4.41 1.20
CA VAL A 62 7.42 3.72 1.31
C VAL A 62 6.55 4.40 2.37
N HIS A 63 7.09 4.69 3.56
CA HIS A 63 6.35 5.37 4.62
C HIS A 63 5.86 6.75 4.18
N HIS A 64 6.74 7.57 3.59
CA HIS A 64 6.39 8.90 3.09
C HIS A 64 5.28 8.84 2.01
N LEU A 65 5.40 7.94 1.03
CA LEU A 65 4.44 7.79 -0.06
C LEU A 65 3.04 7.41 0.43
N PHE A 66 2.93 6.54 1.43
CA PHE A 66 1.63 6.10 1.95
C PHE A 66 1.04 7.05 3.00
N LYS A 67 1.88 7.74 3.80
CA LYS A 67 1.41 8.69 4.84
C LYS A 67 1.07 10.07 4.29
N GLU A 68 1.99 10.67 3.56
CA GLU A 68 1.96 12.12 3.31
C GLU A 68 1.36 12.45 1.95
N ARG A 69 1.57 11.60 0.94
CA ARG A 69 1.09 11.87 -0.41
C ARG A 69 -0.40 11.54 -0.58
N LYS A 70 -0.99 12.12 -1.62
CA LYS A 70 -2.38 11.86 -2.03
C LYS A 70 -2.53 10.40 -2.46
N VAL A 71 -3.58 9.74 -1.97
CA VAL A 71 -3.89 8.36 -2.35
C VAL A 71 -4.26 8.28 -3.84
N THR A 72 -3.44 7.62 -4.64
CA THR A 72 -3.68 7.38 -6.07
C THR A 72 -4.27 5.99 -6.32
N LYS A 73 -4.78 5.75 -7.55
CA LYS A 73 -5.25 4.41 -7.95
C LYS A 73 -4.13 3.37 -7.85
N THR A 74 -2.92 3.74 -8.25
CA THR A 74 -1.73 2.88 -8.22
C THR A 74 -1.33 2.51 -6.79
N LEU A 75 -1.36 3.46 -5.86
CA LEU A 75 -1.12 3.19 -4.44
C LEU A 75 -2.16 2.19 -3.87
N LYS A 76 -3.45 2.36 -4.20
CA LYS A 76 -4.51 1.41 -3.77
C LYS A 76 -4.30 0.02 -4.37
N LYS A 77 -3.96 -0.06 -5.66
CA LYS A 77 -3.75 -1.33 -6.37
C LYS A 77 -2.65 -2.17 -5.70
N PHE A 78 -1.60 -1.51 -5.25
CA PHE A 78 -0.42 -2.16 -4.70
C PHE A 78 -0.36 -2.19 -3.16
N PHE A 79 -1.34 -1.61 -2.48
CA PHE A 79 -1.36 -1.43 -1.03
C PHE A 79 -0.95 -2.68 -0.25
N PHE A 80 -1.62 -3.81 -0.48
CA PHE A 80 -1.47 -5.03 0.32
C PHE A 80 -0.07 -5.67 0.24
N TYR A 81 0.72 -5.38 -0.79
CA TYR A 81 2.08 -5.90 -0.92
C TYR A 81 3.08 -5.24 0.03
N PHE A 82 2.75 -4.07 0.58
CA PHE A 82 3.61 -3.32 1.49
C PHE A 82 3.26 -3.57 2.98
N GLN A 83 2.47 -4.59 3.31
CA GLN A 83 2.03 -4.83 4.69
C GLN A 83 3.19 -4.94 5.69
N GLU A 84 4.27 -5.63 5.31
CA GLU A 84 5.45 -5.83 6.17
C GLU A 84 6.22 -4.54 6.46
N TYR A 85 6.02 -3.48 5.68
CA TYR A 85 6.68 -2.20 5.91
C TYR A 85 6.09 -1.45 7.10
N PHE A 86 4.86 -1.76 7.50
CA PHE A 86 4.12 -0.93 8.44
C PHE A 86 3.83 -1.67 9.75
N PRO A 87 4.04 -1.03 10.92
CA PRO A 87 3.56 -1.55 12.19
C PRO A 87 2.04 -1.74 12.17
N SER A 88 1.50 -2.71 12.92
CA SER A 88 0.08 -3.09 12.86
C SER A 88 -0.89 -1.92 13.13
N LYS A 89 -0.51 -0.98 14.01
CA LYS A 89 -1.31 0.23 14.29
C LYS A 89 -1.34 1.16 13.07
N GLU A 90 -0.21 1.32 12.41
CA GLU A 90 -0.03 2.19 11.26
C GLU A 90 -0.71 1.61 10.02
N TRP A 91 -0.59 0.30 9.81
CA TRP A 91 -1.27 -0.43 8.76
C TRP A 91 -2.79 -0.24 8.80
N LYS A 92 -3.39 -0.32 9.99
CA LYS A 92 -4.82 -0.06 10.20
C LYS A 92 -5.21 1.36 9.80
N TYR A 93 -4.41 2.36 10.17
CA TYR A 93 -4.63 3.74 9.76
C TYR A 93 -4.57 3.92 8.23
N LEU A 94 -3.56 3.34 7.59
CA LEU A 94 -3.38 3.45 6.14
C LEU A 94 -4.49 2.71 5.37
N LEU A 95 -5.02 1.61 5.91
CA LEU A 95 -6.17 0.89 5.35
C LEU A 95 -7.43 1.79 5.34
N ILE A 96 -7.66 2.55 6.42
CA ILE A 96 -8.74 3.55 6.51
C ILE A 96 -8.55 4.64 5.46
N ARG A 97 -7.34 5.21 5.40
CA ARG A 97 -6.99 6.30 4.47
C ARG A 97 -7.13 5.88 3.00
N CYS A 98 -6.67 4.68 2.65
CA CYS A 98 -6.66 4.22 1.26
C CYS A 98 -8.02 3.70 0.79
N PHE A 99 -8.83 3.13 1.69
CA PHE A 99 -10.11 2.48 1.34
C PHE A 99 -11.29 2.94 2.22
N PRO A 100 -11.63 4.24 2.24
CA PRO A 100 -12.70 4.76 3.10
C PRO A 100 -14.08 4.14 2.75
N ALA A 101 -14.35 3.89 1.46
CA ALA A 101 -15.62 3.30 1.01
C ALA A 101 -15.81 1.84 1.46
N ARG A 102 -14.74 1.03 1.52
CA ARG A 102 -14.83 -0.36 2.03
C ARG A 102 -15.19 -0.39 3.50
N GLN A 103 -14.67 0.55 4.29
CA GLN A 103 -14.98 0.64 5.70
C GLN A 103 -16.38 1.20 5.95
N TYR A 104 -16.82 2.17 5.15
CA TYR A 104 -18.20 2.62 5.17
C TYR A 104 -19.17 1.46 4.91
N ALA A 105 -18.91 0.66 3.87
CA ALA A 105 -19.69 -0.55 3.58
C ALA A 105 -19.65 -1.57 4.73
N GLN A 106 -18.49 -1.85 5.32
CA GLN A 106 -18.37 -2.74 6.49
C GLN A 106 -19.11 -2.21 7.73
N ARG A 107 -19.07 -0.90 7.99
CA ARG A 107 -19.81 -0.26 9.09
C ARG A 107 -21.31 -0.36 8.88
N LEU A 108 -21.80 -0.13 7.66
CA LEU A 108 -23.21 -0.31 7.32
C LEU A 108 -23.62 -1.77 7.52
N ILE A 109 -22.86 -2.74 6.99
CA ILE A 109 -23.16 -4.18 7.13
C ILE A 109 -23.21 -4.58 8.61
N LYS A 110 -22.26 -4.12 9.45
CA LYS A 110 -22.29 -4.35 10.90
C LYS A 110 -23.53 -3.71 11.56
N ALA A 111 -23.86 -2.47 11.22
CA ALA A 111 -25.03 -1.79 11.77
C ALA A 111 -26.35 -2.49 11.39
N PHE A 112 -26.46 -2.98 10.15
CA PHE A 112 -27.60 -3.79 9.71
C PHE A 112 -27.70 -5.13 10.46
N LYS A 113 -26.59 -5.84 10.65
CA LYS A 113 -26.55 -7.08 11.44
C LYS A 113 -26.97 -6.84 12.90
N ASN A 114 -26.48 -5.78 13.53
CA ASN A 114 -26.84 -5.43 14.90
C ASN A 114 -28.32 -5.03 15.03
N ARG A 115 -28.89 -4.33 14.03
CA ARG A 115 -30.34 -4.02 14.01
C ARG A 115 -31.19 -5.30 13.88
N LYS A 116 -30.79 -6.25 13.04
CA LYS A 116 -31.48 -7.55 12.92
C LYS A 116 -31.41 -8.35 14.23
N ALA A 117 -30.25 -8.37 14.89
CA ALA A 117 -30.09 -9.04 16.19
C ALA A 117 -30.97 -8.41 17.28
N ASN A 118 -31.06 -7.08 17.34
CA ASN A 118 -31.90 -6.38 18.32
C ASN A 118 -33.41 -6.59 18.05
N GLN A 119 -33.83 -6.65 16.78
CA GLN A 119 -35.23 -6.97 16.41
C GLN A 119 -35.63 -8.41 16.79
N GLN A 120 -34.68 -9.35 16.78
CA GLN A 120 -34.91 -10.73 17.22
C GLN A 120 -35.07 -10.85 18.75
N THR A 121 -34.41 -9.97 19.50
CA THR A 121 -34.41 -10.00 20.98
C THR A 121 -35.71 -9.42 21.55
N THR A 122 -36.30 -8.42 20.87
CA THR A 122 -37.59 -7.82 21.25
C THR A 122 -38.81 -8.71 21.01
N LEU A 123 -38.70 -9.81 20.26
CA LEU A 123 -39.80 -10.76 20.02
C LEU A 123 -39.84 -11.92 21.03
N LEU A 124 -38.85 -11.99 21.94
CA LEU A 124 -38.77 -13.02 22.98
C LEU A 124 -39.05 -12.46 24.39
N GLU A 125 -39.32 -11.16 24.50
CA GLU A 125 -39.76 -10.50 25.74
C GLU A 125 -41.19 -9.97 25.56
N ILE A 126 -42.16 -10.89 25.48
CA ILE A 126 -43.56 -10.58 25.75
C ILE A 126 -44.01 -11.62 26.79
N PRO A 127 -44.42 -11.22 28.01
CA PRO A 127 -44.98 -12.15 28.99
C PRO A 127 -46.32 -12.74 28.53
#